data_AF-A0A7J4CR88-F1
#
_entry.id   AF-A0A7J4CR88-F1
#
_cell.length_a   1.000
_cell.length_b   1.000
_cell.length_c   1.000
_cell.angle_alpha   90.00
_cell.angle_beta   90.00
_cell.angle_gamma   90.00
#
_symmetry.space_group_name_H-M   'P 1'
#
loop_
_entity.id
_entity.type
_entity.pdbx_description
1 polymer ?
#
loop_
_entity_poly.entity_id
_entity_poly.type
_entity_poly.pdbx_seq_one_letter_code
_entity_poly.pdbx_strand_id
1 'polypeptide(L)'
;QLLTTDHGFDTATEIIELGIEKDFKDCMYTTKNVFQKLRKQFPEQAQYVVNFAYNYPYFMHFNLREATHLIELRTVPQGHPDYRKVAQQMYVAMSKRHPTLSKIMKYVDLNQYELERFESEKRTEEKRRKA
;
A
#
# COMPACT_ATOMS: atom_id res chain seq x y z
N GLN A 1 -12.21 -13.73 3.14
CA GLN A 1 -13.21 -12.64 3.18
C GLN A 1 -13.41 -12.13 1.76
N LEU A 2 -14.64 -11.76 1.40
CA LEU A 2 -14.96 -11.29 0.05
C LEU A 2 -14.57 -9.81 -0.12
N LEU A 3 -14.18 -9.38 -1.33
CA LEU A 3 -13.99 -7.96 -1.63
C LEU A 3 -15.32 -7.21 -1.51
N THR A 4 -15.29 -6.00 -0.95
CA THR A 4 -16.49 -5.18 -0.71
C THR A 4 -16.19 -3.69 -0.86
N THR A 5 -17.24 -2.90 -1.06
CA THR A 5 -17.20 -1.43 -1.11
C THR A 5 -17.59 -0.75 0.22
N ASP A 6 -17.74 -1.55 1.28
CA ASP A 6 -18.28 -1.11 2.57
C ASP A 6 -17.29 -0.30 3.41
N HIS A 7 -15.98 -0.45 3.17
CA HIS A 7 -14.92 0.19 3.97
C HIS A 7 -14.40 1.53 3.40
N GLY A 8 -15.12 2.11 2.44
CA GLY A 8 -14.67 3.31 1.73
C GLY A 8 -13.47 3.05 0.84
N PHE A 9 -12.93 4.10 0.24
CA PHE A 9 -11.79 4.05 -0.66
C PHE A 9 -10.80 5.16 -0.34
N ASP A 10 -9.54 4.94 -0.72
CA ASP A 10 -8.49 5.95 -0.65
C ASP A 10 -8.40 6.73 -1.99
N THR A 11 -8.05 8.00 -1.90
CA THR A 11 -7.77 8.84 -3.07
C THR A 11 -6.32 9.30 -2.99
N ALA A 12 -5.51 8.81 -3.92
CA ALA A 12 -4.10 9.18 -4.02
C ALA A 12 -3.92 10.69 -4.25
N THR A 13 -2.87 11.28 -3.68
CA THR A 13 -2.59 12.72 -3.77
C THR A 13 -2.47 13.18 -5.22
N GLU A 14 -1.90 12.35 -6.09
CA GLU A 14 -1.73 12.61 -7.51
C GLU A 14 -3.06 12.83 -8.23
N ILE A 15 -4.13 12.15 -7.81
CA ILE A 15 -5.49 12.34 -8.35
C ILE A 15 -6.03 13.73 -7.99
N ILE A 16 -5.70 14.21 -6.79
CA ILE A 16 -6.08 15.54 -6.30
C ILE A 16 -5.29 16.61 -7.05
N GLU A 17 -3.97 16.43 -7.16
CA GLU A 17 -3.06 17.36 -7.85
C GLU A 17 -3.38 17.50 -9.33
N LEU A 18 -3.84 16.43 -9.99
CA LEU A 18 -4.31 16.44 -11.38
C LEU A 18 -5.69 17.11 -11.55
N GLY A 19 -6.40 17.43 -10.46
CA GLY A 19 -7.71 18.07 -10.52
C GLY A 19 -8.86 17.16 -10.97
N ILE A 20 -8.65 15.84 -11.02
CA ILE A 20 -9.63 14.84 -11.49
C ILE A 20 -10.34 14.11 -10.33
N GLU A 21 -10.22 14.64 -9.11
CA GLU A 21 -10.78 14.05 -7.90
C GLU A 21 -12.28 13.76 -8.01
N LYS A 22 -13.04 14.66 -8.65
CA LYS A 22 -14.48 14.49 -8.84
C LYS A 22 -14.78 13.27 -9.69
N ASP A 23 -14.14 13.14 -10.85
CA ASP A 23 -14.36 12.03 -11.78
C ASP A 23 -13.96 10.69 -11.15
N PHE A 24 -12.86 10.69 -10.39
CA PHE A 24 -12.43 9.53 -9.61
C PHE A 24 -13.49 9.11 -8.58
N LYS A 25 -14.00 10.07 -7.78
CA LYS A 25 -15.04 9.81 -6.78
C LYS A 25 -16.34 9.33 -7.41
N ASP A 26 -16.76 9.93 -8.52
CA ASP A 26 -17.96 9.52 -9.25
C ASP A 26 -17.84 8.07 -9.77
N CYS A 27 -16.65 7.68 -10.26
CA CYS A 27 -16.35 6.29 -10.62
C CYS A 27 -16.46 5.35 -9.41
N MET A 28 -15.91 5.72 -8.25
CA MET A 28 -16.01 4.92 -7.03
C MET A 28 -17.46 4.79 -6.57
N TYR A 29 -18.24 5.87 -6.52
CA TYR A 29 -19.65 5.81 -6.13
C TYR A 29 -20.50 4.97 -7.10
N THR A 30 -20.24 5.06 -8.39
CA THR A 30 -20.88 4.21 -9.40
C THR A 30 -20.55 2.73 -9.15
N THR A 31 -19.29 2.43 -8.87
CA THR A 31 -18.82 1.09 -8.51
C THR A 31 -19.58 0.54 -7.30
N LYS A 32 -19.71 1.32 -6.22
CA LYS A 32 -20.48 0.95 -5.03
C LYS A 32 -21.95 0.64 -5.34
N ASN A 33 -22.58 1.47 -6.16
CA ASN A 33 -23.97 1.29 -6.55
C ASN A 33 -24.18 -0.02 -7.35
N VAL A 34 -23.29 -0.32 -8.29
CA VAL A 34 -23.33 -1.56 -9.08
C VAL A 34 -23.08 -2.77 -8.17
N PHE A 35 -22.04 -2.71 -7.33
CA PHE A 35 -21.72 -3.75 -6.36
C PHE A 35 -22.92 -4.08 -5.46
N GLN A 36 -23.60 -3.07 -4.92
CA GLN A 36 -24.77 -3.25 -4.06
C GLN A 36 -25.96 -3.92 -4.76
N LYS A 37 -26.13 -3.69 -6.07
CA LYS A 37 -27.16 -4.37 -6.87
C LYS A 37 -26.78 -5.83 -7.12
N LEU A 38 -25.55 -6.08 -7.57
CA LEU A 38 -25.05 -7.42 -7.88
C LEU A 38 -25.01 -8.31 -6.64
N ARG A 39 -24.50 -7.81 -5.51
CA ARG A 39 -24.26 -8.64 -4.31
C ARG A 39 -25.52 -9.26 -3.70
N LYS A 40 -26.71 -8.73 -4.03
CA LYS A 40 -28.00 -9.27 -3.56
C LYS A 40 -28.32 -10.62 -4.19
N GLN A 41 -27.91 -10.85 -5.42
CA GLN A 41 -28.19 -12.07 -6.19
C GLN A 41 -26.92 -12.89 -6.46
N PHE A 42 -25.77 -12.21 -6.63
CA PHE A 42 -24.50 -12.78 -7.05
C PHE A 42 -23.35 -12.29 -6.13
N PRO A 43 -23.34 -12.68 -4.84
CA PRO A 43 -22.39 -12.16 -3.85
C PRO A 43 -20.92 -12.44 -4.18
N GLU A 44 -20.62 -13.58 -4.80
CA GLU A 44 -19.24 -13.94 -5.17
C GLU A 44 -18.78 -13.19 -6.43
N GLN A 45 -19.66 -13.10 -7.44
CA GLN A 45 -19.37 -12.43 -8.71
C GLN A 45 -19.36 -10.90 -8.57
N ALA A 46 -20.06 -10.36 -7.57
CA ALA A 46 -20.06 -8.92 -7.31
C ALA A 46 -18.64 -8.37 -7.04
N GLN A 47 -17.70 -9.21 -6.59
CA GLN A 47 -16.30 -8.80 -6.39
C GLN A 47 -15.62 -8.27 -7.65
N TYR A 48 -16.02 -8.73 -8.84
CA TYR A 48 -15.39 -8.35 -10.11
C TYR A 48 -15.52 -6.87 -10.44
N VAL A 49 -16.47 -6.17 -9.82
CA VAL A 49 -16.62 -4.72 -10.00
C VAL A 49 -15.89 -3.91 -8.92
N VAL A 50 -15.32 -4.53 -7.88
CA VAL A 50 -14.68 -3.78 -6.78
C VAL A 50 -13.29 -3.29 -7.19
N ASN A 51 -13.11 -1.98 -7.22
CA ASN A 51 -11.84 -1.34 -7.59
C ASN A 51 -10.80 -1.47 -6.47
N PHE A 52 -9.51 -1.49 -6.81
CA PHE A 52 -8.42 -1.59 -5.83
C PHE A 52 -8.25 -0.39 -4.90
N ALA A 53 -8.88 0.73 -5.19
CA ALA A 53 -8.92 1.87 -4.28
C ALA A 53 -9.75 1.60 -3.02
N TYR A 54 -10.65 0.60 -3.04
CA TYR A 54 -11.46 0.25 -1.87
C TYR A 54 -10.61 -0.40 -0.77
N ASN A 55 -10.84 0.05 0.47
CA ASN A 55 -10.14 -0.46 1.63
C ASN A 55 -10.53 -1.91 1.90
N TYR A 56 -9.54 -2.73 2.23
CA TYR A 56 -9.72 -4.12 2.60
C TYR A 56 -9.15 -4.39 3.99
N PRO A 57 -9.97 -4.83 4.97
CA PRO A 57 -9.45 -5.19 6.28
C PRO A 57 -8.66 -6.48 6.15
N TYR A 58 -7.42 -6.47 6.63
CA TYR A 58 -6.59 -7.65 6.69
C TYR A 58 -5.96 -7.77 8.06
N PHE A 59 -5.71 -9.01 8.46
CA PHE A 59 -4.97 -9.32 9.67
C PHE A 59 -3.70 -10.08 9.28
N MET A 60 -2.63 -9.77 9.98
CA MET A 60 -1.31 -10.35 9.77
C MET A 60 -0.81 -10.93 11.09
N HIS A 61 -0.33 -12.16 11.03
CA HIS A 61 0.34 -12.81 12.14
C HIS A 61 1.69 -13.31 11.67
N PHE A 62 2.75 -12.92 12.38
CA PHE A 62 4.11 -13.28 12.04
C PHE A 62 4.89 -13.60 13.31
N ASN A 63 5.82 -14.54 13.21
CA ASN A 63 6.90 -14.62 14.17
C ASN A 63 7.94 -13.52 13.92
N LEU A 64 8.90 -13.36 14.85
CA LEU A 64 9.90 -12.31 14.77
C LEU A 64 10.77 -12.40 13.50
N ARG A 65 11.11 -13.60 13.03
CA ARG A 65 11.94 -13.79 11.84
C ARG A 65 11.21 -13.35 10.58
N GLU A 66 9.95 -13.71 10.45
CA GLU A 66 9.07 -13.29 9.35
C GLU A 66 8.87 -11.78 9.35
N ALA A 67 8.64 -11.19 10.53
CA ALA A 67 8.51 -9.75 10.68
C ALA A 67 9.79 -9.01 10.27
N THR A 68 10.97 -9.49 10.67
CA THR A 68 12.25 -8.93 10.25
C THR A 68 12.37 -8.92 8.73
N HIS A 69 12.12 -10.06 8.08
CA HIS A 69 12.23 -10.16 6.64
C HIS A 69 11.27 -9.22 5.90
N LEU A 70 10.00 -9.20 6.33
CA LEU A 70 8.97 -8.35 5.73
C LEU A 70 9.30 -6.87 5.90
N ILE A 71 9.62 -6.44 7.13
CA ILE A 71 9.86 -5.02 7.43
C ILE A 71 11.08 -4.51 6.68
N GLU A 72 12.20 -5.24 6.68
CA GLU A 72 13.40 -4.80 5.95
C GLU A 72 13.16 -4.73 4.44
N LEU A 73 12.45 -5.71 3.87
CA LEU A 73 12.16 -5.71 2.43
C LEU A 73 11.13 -4.64 2.02
N ARG A 74 10.15 -4.34 2.88
CA ARG A 74 9.04 -3.43 2.56
C ARG A 74 9.29 -1.99 2.94
N THR A 75 10.39 -1.68 3.62
CA THR A 75 10.75 -0.29 3.93
C THR A 75 11.68 0.34 2.91
N VAL A 76 12.26 -0.45 1.99
CA VAL A 76 13.19 0.05 0.95
C VAL A 76 12.55 1.08 0.03
N PRO A 77 13.35 2.00 -0.57
CA PRO A 77 12.84 3.07 -1.44
C PRO A 77 12.00 2.60 -2.62
N GLN A 78 12.27 1.41 -3.15
CA GLN A 78 11.57 0.84 -4.31
C GLN A 78 10.20 0.22 -3.98
N GLY A 79 9.79 0.23 -2.71
CA GLY A 79 8.48 -0.26 -2.30
C GLY A 79 7.40 0.82 -2.40
N HIS A 80 6.15 0.39 -2.61
CA HIS A 80 5.00 1.30 -2.62
C HIS A 80 4.89 2.12 -1.32
N PRO A 81 4.66 3.45 -1.38
CA PRO A 81 4.58 4.34 -0.22
C PRO A 81 3.70 3.80 0.91
N ASP A 82 2.51 3.28 0.58
CA ASP A 82 1.59 2.74 1.57
C ASP A 82 2.15 1.54 2.31
N TYR A 83 2.77 0.59 1.59
CA TYR A 83 3.39 -0.57 2.20
C TYR A 83 4.58 -0.19 3.06
N ARG A 84 5.37 0.80 2.63
CA ARG A 84 6.48 1.34 3.41
C ARG A 84 6.00 1.95 4.71
N LYS A 85 5.00 2.83 4.64
CA LYS A 85 4.42 3.49 5.82
C LYS A 85 3.91 2.48 6.83
N VAL A 86 3.19 1.45 6.38
CA VAL A 86 2.70 0.37 7.25
C VAL A 86 3.86 -0.42 7.86
N ALA A 87 4.87 -0.81 7.09
CA ALA A 87 6.02 -1.56 7.60
C ALA A 87 6.87 -0.73 8.60
N GLN A 88 7.05 0.57 8.36
CA GLN A 88 7.69 1.50 9.28
C GLN A 88 6.90 1.61 10.60
N GLN A 89 5.57 1.71 10.52
CA GLN A 89 4.70 1.73 11.70
C GLN A 89 4.79 0.41 12.50
N MET A 90 4.85 -0.73 11.81
CA MET A 90 5.08 -2.04 12.45
C MET A 90 6.41 -2.04 13.22
N TYR A 91 7.50 -1.59 12.60
CA TYR A 91 8.81 -1.49 13.25
C TYR A 91 8.79 -0.58 14.49
N VAL A 92 8.14 0.58 14.40
CA VAL A 92 8.01 1.52 15.53
C VAL A 92 7.24 0.88 16.69
N ALA A 93 6.12 0.21 16.40
CA ALA A 93 5.33 -0.49 17.41
C ALA A 93 6.11 -1.63 18.08
N MET A 94 6.84 -2.43 17.29
CA MET A 94 7.70 -3.50 17.80
C MET A 94 8.85 -2.96 18.64
N SER A 95 9.51 -1.90 18.20
CA SER A 95 10.62 -1.26 18.91
C SER A 95 10.18 -0.68 20.25
N LYS A 96 8.97 -0.13 20.32
CA LYS A 96 8.37 0.35 21.58
C LYS A 96 8.14 -0.80 22.59
N ARG A 97 7.70 -1.97 22.11
CA ARG A 97 7.36 -3.11 22.97
C ARG A 97 8.56 -4.00 23.32
N HIS A 98 9.50 -4.16 22.40
CA HIS A 98 10.67 -5.03 22.51
C HIS A 98 11.96 -4.34 21.97
N PRO A 99 12.51 -3.34 22.67
CA PRO A 99 13.64 -2.54 22.20
C PRO A 99 14.93 -3.34 21.92
N THR A 100 15.16 -4.44 22.64
CA THR A 100 16.34 -5.29 22.44
C THR A 100 16.19 -6.17 21.19
N LEU A 101 15.00 -6.69 20.94
CA LEU A 101 14.73 -7.58 19.80
C LEU A 101 14.66 -6.80 18.49
N SER A 102 14.15 -5.56 18.50
CA SER A 102 14.06 -4.77 17.25
C SER A 102 15.43 -4.47 16.64
N LYS A 103 16.50 -4.44 17.45
CA LYS A 103 17.89 -4.25 17.00
C LYS A 103 18.40 -5.33 16.04
N ILE A 104 17.72 -6.47 15.92
CA ILE A 104 18.07 -7.48 14.90
C ILE A 104 17.75 -7.00 13.49
N MET A 105 16.77 -6.10 13.34
CA MET A 105 16.37 -5.52 12.07
C MET A 105 17.32 -4.35 11.79
N LYS A 106 18.32 -4.58 10.94
CA LYS A 106 19.41 -3.64 10.66
C LYS A 106 19.15 -2.79 9.42
N TYR A 107 18.27 -3.25 8.53
CA TYR A 107 18.06 -2.66 7.21
C TYR A 107 16.71 -1.95 7.09
N VAL A 108 16.08 -1.60 8.22
CA VAL A 108 14.82 -0.86 8.23
C VAL A 108 15.07 0.58 7.80
N ASP A 109 14.44 0.98 6.70
CA ASP A 109 14.52 2.35 6.19
C ASP A 109 13.33 3.18 6.69
N LEU A 110 13.60 4.16 7.54
CA LEU A 110 12.59 5.06 8.12
C LEU A 110 12.46 6.39 7.34
N ASN A 111 13.18 6.57 6.24
CA ASN A 111 13.10 7.79 5.45
C ASN A 111 11.85 7.80 4.57
N GLN A 112 11.47 9.00 4.10
CA GLN A 112 10.40 9.21 3.14
C GLN A 112 10.97 9.63 1.79
N TYR A 113 10.33 9.19 0.71
CA TYR A 113 10.77 9.43 -0.66
C TYR A 113 9.54 9.73 -1.51
N GLU A 114 9.63 10.73 -2.40
CA GLU A 114 8.50 11.16 -3.24
C GLU A 114 8.26 10.21 -4.42
N LEU A 115 9.31 9.60 -4.97
CA LEU A 115 9.21 8.72 -6.15
C LEU A 115 9.99 7.43 -5.94
N GLU A 116 9.30 6.29 -5.97
CA GLU A 116 9.85 4.96 -5.65
C GLU A 116 11.05 4.57 -6.51
N ARG A 117 11.00 4.89 -7.82
CA ARG A 117 11.99 4.44 -8.81
C ARG A 117 12.95 5.52 -9.29
N PHE A 118 12.72 6.79 -8.93
CA PHE A 118 13.44 7.92 -9.52
C PHE A 118 14.96 7.81 -9.37
N GLU A 119 15.45 7.52 -8.16
CA GLU A 119 16.88 7.34 -7.89
C GLU A 119 17.47 6.13 -8.65
N SER A 120 16.69 5.06 -8.83
CA SER A 120 17.13 3.87 -9.57
C SER A 120 17.21 4.13 -11.07
N GLU A 121 16.30 4.94 -11.61
CA GLU A 121 16.25 5.35 -13.01
C GLU A 121 17.41 6.30 -13.31
N LYS A 122 17.65 7.30 -12.45
CA LYS A 122 18.78 8.22 -12.55
C LYS A 122 20.12 7.48 -12.61
N ARG A 123 20.33 6.50 -11.72
CA ARG A 123 21.56 5.66 -11.74
C ARG A 123 21.67 4.81 -13.01
N THR A 124 20.56 4.32 -13.52
CA THR A 124 20.52 3.56 -14.78
C THR A 124 20.90 4.43 -15.97
N GLU A 125 20.38 5.65 -16.04
CA GLU A 125 20.74 6.63 -17.07
C GLU A 125 22.20 7.07 -16.99
N GLU A 126 22.72 7.36 -15.79
CA GLU A 126 24.12 7.72 -15.60
C GLU A 126 25.06 6.61 -16.09
N LYS A 127 24.72 5.34 -15.85
CA LYS A 127 25.48 4.21 -16.39
C LYS A 127 25.43 4.16 -17.93
N ARG A 128 24.27 4.40 -18.53
CA ARG A 128 24.12 4.46 -20.00
C ARG A 128 24.93 5.60 -20.63
N ARG A 129 25.02 6.75 -19.97
CA ARG A 129 25.79 7.92 -20.47
C ARG A 129 27.31 7.75 -20.37
N LYS A 130 27.79 6.81 -19.55
CA LYS A 130 29.21 6.52 -19.36
C LYS A 130 29.72 5.38 -20.25
N ALA A 131 28.82 4.64 -20.90
CA ALA A 131 29.13 3.61 -21.88
C ALA A 131 29.18 4.22 -23.29
#